data_AF-A0A0P7W2M4-F1
#
_entry.id   AF-A0A0P7W2M4-F1
#
_cell.length_a   1.000
_cell.length_b   1.000
_cell.length_c   1.000
_cell.angle_alpha   90.00
_cell.angle_beta   90.00
_cell.angle_gamma   90.00
#
_symmetry.space_group_name_H-M   'P 1'
#
loop_
_entity.id
_entity.type
_entity.pdbx_description
1 polymer ?
#
loop_
_entity_poly.entity_id
_entity_poly.type
_entity_poly.pdbx_seq_one_letter_code
_entity_poly.pdbx_strand_id
1 'polypeptide(L)'
;MSVSHRVDDFLEREGLVPTGEAQSEAGEPARQSEVRPNAKNMNAICCASCGKIEYLSREYCRCGHFLRGQLEDEYLAWERDLHANHAALAETFERKMKPLRGLLLAALPFLSVPVLQYLFWPASLGVSSMAWFAPAVMIAGAAAVLDAILRRPLTSSASILESCTFETFLEDRAANHLH
;
A
#
# COMPACT_ATOMS: atom_id res chain seq x y z
N MET A 1 2.74 17.91 5.32
CA MET A 1 3.89 18.17 4.43
C MET A 1 3.46 17.87 3.00
N SER A 2 3.76 18.75 2.04
CA SER A 2 3.40 18.54 0.63
C SER A 2 4.36 17.54 -0.03
N VAL A 3 3.87 16.77 -0.99
CA VAL A 3 4.69 15.81 -1.78
C VAL A 3 5.90 16.51 -2.39
N SER A 4 5.70 17.73 -2.91
CA SER A 4 6.77 18.53 -3.50
C SER A 4 7.93 18.85 -2.55
N HIS A 5 7.66 19.05 -1.25
CA HIS A 5 8.70 19.27 -0.24
C HIS A 5 9.50 17.99 0.04
N ARG A 6 8.84 16.82 0.03
CA ARG A 6 9.53 15.52 0.21
C ARG A 6 10.41 15.18 -0.99
N VAL A 7 9.99 15.55 -2.19
CA VAL A 7 10.81 15.42 -3.40
C VAL A 7 12.03 16.34 -3.31
N ASP A 8 11.87 17.57 -2.85
CA ASP A 8 13.01 18.48 -2.60
C ASP A 8 14.01 17.89 -1.60
N ASP A 9 13.53 17.47 -0.42
CA ASP A 9 14.38 16.91 0.64
C ASP A 9 15.18 15.68 0.15
N PHE A 10 14.56 14.84 -0.69
CA PHE A 10 15.23 13.68 -1.29
C PHE A 10 16.30 14.09 -2.29
N LEU A 11 15.98 15.01 -3.20
CA LEU A 11 16.92 15.47 -4.22
C LEU A 11 18.15 16.14 -3.57
N GLU A 12 17.94 16.88 -2.48
CA GLU A 12 19.01 17.47 -1.68
C GLU A 12 19.88 16.40 -0.99
N ARG A 13 19.27 15.37 -0.40
CA ARG A 13 19.99 14.28 0.30
C ARG A 13 20.87 13.46 -0.64
N GLU A 14 20.38 13.10 -1.81
CA GLU A 14 21.10 12.26 -2.78
C GLU A 14 22.09 13.05 -3.66
N GLY A 15 22.29 14.34 -3.39
CA GLY A 15 23.21 15.18 -4.17
C GLY A 15 22.78 15.36 -5.63
N LEU A 16 21.50 15.10 -5.92
CA LEU A 16 20.90 15.33 -7.24
C LEU A 16 20.49 16.80 -7.42
N VAL A 17 20.53 17.59 -6.35
CA VAL A 17 20.42 19.06 -6.38
C VAL A 17 21.74 19.67 -6.85
N PRO A 18 21.70 20.55 -7.86
CA PRO A 18 22.89 21.20 -8.36
C PRO A 18 23.38 22.23 -7.33
N THR A 19 24.47 21.93 -6.63
CA THR A 19 25.43 22.99 -6.30
C THR A 19 25.86 23.62 -7.62
N GLY A 20 25.66 24.93 -7.77
CA GLY A 20 25.71 25.70 -9.02
C GLY A 20 27.03 25.67 -9.82
N GLU A 21 27.94 24.75 -9.52
CA GLU A 21 29.28 24.62 -10.09
C GLU A 21 29.41 23.42 -11.06
N ALA A 22 28.49 22.45 -11.05
CA ALA A 22 28.64 21.20 -11.82
C ALA A 22 28.12 21.22 -13.28
N GLN A 23 27.76 22.38 -13.84
CA GLN A 23 27.19 22.50 -15.20
C GLN A 23 28.16 23.01 -16.29
N SER A 24 29.47 23.04 -16.05
CA SER A 24 30.43 23.58 -17.03
C SER A 24 31.31 22.55 -17.74
N GLU A 25 31.37 21.28 -17.34
CA GLU A 25 32.34 20.34 -17.92
C GLU A 25 31.78 18.92 -18.15
N ALA A 26 30.89 18.76 -19.13
CA ALA A 26 30.71 17.45 -19.79
C ALA A 26 30.11 17.66 -21.19
N GLY A 27 30.92 17.35 -22.21
CA GLY A 27 30.66 17.66 -23.61
C GLY A 27 29.44 17.00 -24.24
N GLU A 28 28.85 17.72 -25.19
CA GLU A 28 27.75 17.34 -26.07
C GLU A 28 28.08 16.12 -26.98
N PRO A 29 27.05 15.45 -27.52
CA PRO A 29 26.73 15.80 -28.91
C PRO A 29 25.34 16.42 -29.05
N ALA A 30 25.33 17.56 -29.72
CA ALA A 30 24.18 18.36 -30.05
C ALA A 30 23.21 17.61 -30.98
N ARG A 31 22.01 17.31 -30.48
CA ARG A 31 20.78 17.40 -31.30
C ARG A 31 20.01 18.64 -30.84
N GLN A 32 20.48 19.79 -31.32
CA GLN A 32 19.84 21.08 -31.15
C GLN A 32 18.86 21.31 -32.32
N SER A 33 17.56 21.07 -32.10
CA SER A 33 16.50 21.82 -32.78
C SER A 33 15.16 21.56 -32.10
N GLU A 34 14.92 22.25 -30.99
CA GLU A 34 13.59 22.66 -30.51
C GLU A 34 13.82 23.53 -29.29
N VAL A 35 13.33 24.76 -29.36
CA VAL A 35 13.48 25.80 -28.33
C VAL A 35 12.94 25.25 -27.00
N ARG A 36 13.67 25.41 -25.89
CA ARG A 36 13.11 25.05 -24.56
C ARG A 36 11.91 25.97 -24.27
N PRO A 37 10.89 25.51 -23.53
CA PRO A 37 9.81 26.39 -23.11
C PRO A 37 10.39 27.58 -22.32
N ASN A 38 10.09 28.80 -22.75
CA ASN A 38 10.60 30.03 -22.13
C ASN A 38 9.87 30.42 -20.83
N ALA A 39 8.76 29.75 -20.50
CA ALA A 39 7.97 30.05 -19.31
C ALA A 39 7.33 28.77 -18.74
N LYS A 40 7.03 28.78 -17.43
CA LYS A 40 6.14 27.81 -16.80
C LYS A 40 4.73 27.99 -17.40
N ASN A 41 4.40 27.15 -18.37
CA ASN A 41 3.06 27.01 -18.93
C ASN A 41 2.51 25.61 -18.60
N MET A 42 1.26 25.35 -18.93
CA MET A 42 0.57 24.08 -18.61
C MET A 42 1.22 22.84 -19.26
N ASN A 43 2.06 23.04 -20.28
CA ASN A 43 2.78 21.98 -21.01
C ASN A 43 4.28 21.99 -20.70
N ALA A 44 4.69 22.63 -19.60
CA ALA A 44 6.08 22.79 -19.23
C ALA A 44 6.33 22.33 -17.80
N ILE A 45 7.45 21.64 -17.59
CA ILE A 45 7.81 20.99 -16.33
C ILE A 45 9.30 21.24 -16.04
N CYS A 46 9.65 21.37 -14.76
CA CYS A 46 11.03 21.58 -14.34
C CYS A 46 11.77 20.25 -14.19
N CYS A 47 13.02 20.20 -14.65
CA CYS A 47 13.92 19.10 -14.33
C CYS A 47 14.28 19.11 -12.84
N ALA A 48 14.27 17.92 -12.23
CA ALA A 48 14.65 17.73 -10.82
C ALA A 48 16.12 18.07 -10.55
N SER A 49 17.02 17.80 -11.51
CA SER A 49 18.44 18.12 -11.37
C SER A 49 18.77 19.51 -11.92
N CYS A 50 18.77 19.72 -13.24
CA CYS A 50 19.31 20.97 -13.78
C CYS A 50 18.41 22.22 -13.59
N GLY A 51 17.21 22.08 -13.01
CA GLY A 51 16.26 23.18 -12.76
C GLY A 51 15.65 23.82 -14.01
N LYS A 52 16.13 23.46 -15.20
CA LYS A 52 15.66 23.99 -16.48
C LYS A 52 14.27 23.46 -16.82
N ILE A 53 13.50 24.29 -17.53
CA ILE A 53 12.15 23.97 -17.98
C ILE A 53 12.23 23.11 -19.26
N GLU A 54 11.45 22.05 -19.31
CA GLU A 54 11.29 21.14 -20.45
C GLU A 54 9.80 20.94 -20.76
N TYR A 55 9.51 20.39 -21.93
CA TYR A 55 8.14 20.04 -22.31
C TYR A 55 7.64 18.84 -21.49
N LEU A 56 6.37 18.90 -21.05
CA LEU A 56 5.71 17.83 -20.30
C LEU A 56 5.65 16.50 -21.07
N SER A 57 5.66 16.54 -22.41
CA SER A 57 5.65 15.37 -23.28
C SER A 57 6.95 14.56 -23.27
N ARG A 58 8.04 15.10 -22.69
CA ARG A 58 9.31 14.37 -22.57
C ARG A 58 9.31 13.51 -21.31
N GLU A 59 9.89 12.33 -21.41
CA GLU A 59 10.08 11.43 -20.25
C GLU A 59 11.30 11.83 -19.41
N TYR A 60 12.32 12.42 -20.04
CA TYR A 60 13.55 12.84 -19.38
C TYR A 60 13.93 14.25 -19.81
N CYS A 61 14.58 14.97 -18.88
CA CYS A 61 15.26 16.20 -19.24
C CYS A 61 16.41 15.92 -20.22
N ARG A 62 16.81 16.93 -21.01
CA ARG A 62 18.00 16.86 -21.86
C ARG A 62 19.31 16.60 -21.08
N CYS A 63 19.31 16.81 -19.77
CA CYS A 63 20.43 16.44 -18.89
C CYS A 63 20.38 14.97 -18.41
N GLY A 64 19.46 14.16 -18.92
CA GLY A 64 19.30 12.74 -18.55
C GLY A 64 18.53 12.50 -17.25
N HIS A 65 18.18 13.54 -16.50
CA HIS A 65 17.48 13.41 -15.23
C HIS A 65 15.96 13.54 -15.36
N PHE A 66 15.24 12.95 -14.40
CA PHE A 66 13.78 12.97 -14.33
C PHE A 66 13.20 14.39 -14.15
N LEU A 67 11.96 14.55 -14.59
CA LEU A 67 11.19 15.78 -14.47
C LEU A 67 10.39 15.72 -13.17
N ARG A 68 10.42 16.79 -12.39
CA ARG A 68 9.95 16.79 -10.99
C ARG A 68 8.46 16.48 -10.85
N GLY A 69 7.61 17.10 -11.67
CA GLY A 69 6.17 16.83 -11.65
C GLY A 69 5.80 15.41 -12.08
N GLN A 70 6.60 14.74 -12.93
CA GLN A 70 6.35 13.36 -13.31
C GLN A 70 6.60 12.41 -12.14
N LEU A 71 7.68 12.61 -11.38
CA LEU A 71 7.95 11.82 -10.18
C LEU A 71 6.86 12.00 -9.12
N GLU A 72 6.36 13.23 -8.95
CA GLU A 72 5.25 13.52 -8.03
C GLU A 72 3.95 12.83 -8.49
N ASP A 73 3.64 12.89 -9.79
CA ASP A 73 2.44 12.27 -10.38
C ASP A 73 2.49 10.74 -10.33
N GLU A 74 3.65 10.15 -10.62
CA GLU A 74 3.88 8.70 -10.52
C GLU A 74 3.79 8.22 -9.07
N TYR A 75 4.37 8.95 -8.12
CA TYR A 75 4.23 8.64 -6.69
C TYR A 75 2.76 8.67 -6.27
N LEU A 76 2.01 9.71 -6.65
CA LEU A 76 0.58 9.83 -6.34
C LEU A 76 -0.28 8.76 -7.03
N ALA A 77 0.10 8.30 -8.22
CA ALA A 77 -0.56 7.18 -8.88
C ALA A 77 -0.28 5.86 -8.15
N TRP A 78 0.98 5.60 -7.83
CA TRP A 78 1.40 4.41 -7.07
C TRP A 78 0.74 4.34 -5.68
N GLU A 79 0.70 5.46 -4.95
CA GLU A 79 0.04 5.56 -3.64
C GLU A 79 -1.46 5.28 -3.76
N ARG A 80 -2.14 5.82 -4.78
CA ARG A 80 -3.56 5.53 -5.06
C ARG A 80 -3.79 4.06 -5.37
N ASP A 81 -2.94 3.44 -6.17
CA ASP A 81 -3.04 2.01 -6.51
C ASP A 81 -2.84 1.14 -5.27
N LEU A 82 -1.90 1.50 -4.39
CA LEU A 82 -1.67 0.80 -3.12
C LEU A 82 -2.90 0.88 -2.21
N HIS A 83 -3.52 2.06 -2.09
CA HIS A 83 -4.77 2.24 -1.36
C HIS A 83 -5.94 1.46 -1.99
N ALA A 84 -6.05 1.45 -3.32
CA ALA A 84 -7.09 0.70 -4.02
C ALA A 84 -6.93 -0.81 -3.82
N ASN A 85 -5.70 -1.32 -3.86
CA ASN A 85 -5.38 -2.72 -3.58
C ASN A 85 -5.74 -3.11 -2.15
N HIS A 86 -5.42 -2.27 -1.16
CA HIS A 86 -5.82 -2.51 0.23
C HIS A 86 -7.34 -2.49 0.40
N ALA A 87 -8.05 -1.56 -0.23
CA ALA A 87 -9.51 -1.51 -0.20
C ALA A 87 -10.14 -2.78 -0.80
N ALA A 88 -9.61 -3.27 -1.92
CA ALA A 88 -10.06 -4.53 -2.53
C ALA A 88 -9.78 -5.74 -1.61
N LEU A 89 -8.62 -5.77 -0.94
CA LEU A 89 -8.31 -6.79 0.08
C LEU A 89 -9.27 -6.73 1.27
N ALA A 90 -9.61 -5.53 1.75
CA ALA A 90 -10.58 -5.33 2.82
C ALA A 90 -11.98 -5.83 2.41
N GLU A 91 -12.43 -5.51 1.21
CA GLU A 91 -13.74 -5.96 0.70
C GLU A 91 -13.79 -7.50 0.57
N THR A 92 -12.72 -8.11 0.03
CA THR A 92 -12.64 -9.57 -0.07
C THR A 92 -12.60 -10.24 1.30
N PHE A 93 -11.93 -9.63 2.29
CA PHE A 93 -11.95 -10.08 3.69
C PHE A 93 -13.37 -10.04 4.26
N GLU A 94 -14.09 -8.92 4.13
CA GLU A 94 -15.47 -8.82 4.61
C GLU A 94 -16.39 -9.86 3.98
N ARG A 95 -16.26 -10.06 2.67
CA ARG A 95 -17.04 -11.06 1.92
C ARG A 95 -16.80 -12.47 2.43
N LYS A 96 -15.55 -12.82 2.77
CA LYS A 96 -15.16 -14.13 3.32
C LYS A 96 -15.53 -14.28 4.80
N MET A 97 -15.55 -13.18 5.58
CA MET A 97 -15.92 -13.21 6.99
C MET A 97 -17.42 -13.32 7.23
N LYS A 98 -18.25 -12.82 6.31
CA LYS A 98 -19.72 -12.91 6.41
C LYS A 98 -20.26 -14.33 6.64
N PRO A 99 -19.86 -15.37 5.86
CA PRO A 99 -20.30 -16.74 6.14
C PRO A 99 -19.71 -17.31 7.44
N LEU A 100 -18.50 -16.89 7.81
CA LEU A 100 -17.83 -17.31 9.04
C LEU A 100 -18.61 -16.88 10.29
N ARG A 101 -19.16 -15.66 10.27
CA ARG A 101 -20.07 -15.16 11.32
C ARG A 101 -21.33 -16.03 11.44
N GLY A 102 -21.87 -16.49 10.31
CA GLY A 102 -23.00 -17.43 10.30
C GLY A 102 -22.64 -18.78 10.91
N LEU A 103 -21.45 -19.30 10.62
CA LEU A 103 -20.94 -20.54 11.20
C LEU A 103 -20.74 -20.42 12.73
N LEU A 104 -20.23 -19.29 13.21
CA LEU A 104 -20.13 -18.98 14.63
C LEU A 104 -21.50 -18.91 15.32
N LEU A 105 -22.52 -18.33 14.67
CA LEU A 105 -23.89 -18.36 15.20
C LEU A 105 -24.46 -19.78 15.27
N ALA A 106 -24.04 -20.68 14.38
CA ALA A 106 -24.42 -22.09 14.45
C ALA A 106 -23.78 -22.85 15.64
N ALA A 107 -22.69 -22.34 16.23
CA ALA A 107 -22.11 -22.89 17.46
C ALA A 107 -22.92 -22.53 18.72
N LEU A 108 -23.74 -21.48 18.65
CA LEU A 108 -24.47 -20.92 19.78
C LEU A 108 -25.41 -21.93 20.50
N PRO A 109 -26.20 -22.78 19.81
CA PRO A 109 -26.98 -23.83 20.48
C PRO A 109 -26.10 -24.84 21.25
N PHE A 110 -24.92 -25.17 20.74
CA PHE A 110 -24.01 -26.11 21.39
C PHE A 110 -23.40 -25.52 22.68
N LEU A 111 -23.34 -24.19 22.79
CA LEU A 111 -22.91 -23.49 24.01
C LEU A 111 -24.08 -23.26 24.98
N SER A 112 -25.27 -22.94 24.48
CA SER A 112 -26.40 -22.53 25.33
C SER A 112 -27.17 -23.72 25.93
N VAL A 113 -27.35 -24.81 25.17
CA VAL A 113 -28.07 -26.01 25.62
C VAL A 113 -27.49 -26.64 26.88
N PRO A 114 -26.17 -26.90 27.00
CA PRO A 114 -25.62 -27.48 28.23
C PRO A 114 -25.74 -26.53 29.44
N VAL A 115 -25.67 -25.21 29.23
CA VAL A 115 -25.88 -24.20 30.28
C VAL A 115 -27.33 -24.21 30.76
N LEU A 116 -28.29 -24.25 29.84
CA LEU A 116 -29.71 -24.36 30.18
C LEU A 116 -30.00 -25.68 30.90
N GLN A 117 -29.42 -26.78 30.43
CA GLN A 117 -29.58 -28.09 31.07
C GLN A 117 -29.03 -28.10 32.50
N TYR A 118 -27.87 -27.46 32.74
CA TYR A 118 -27.32 -27.26 34.08
C TYR A 118 -28.27 -26.48 34.99
N LEU A 119 -28.86 -25.38 34.48
CA LEU A 119 -29.71 -24.48 35.26
C LEU A 119 -31.07 -25.10 35.62
N PHE A 120 -31.69 -25.83 34.69
CA PHE A 120 -33.06 -26.34 34.87
C PHE A 120 -33.14 -27.81 35.28
N TRP A 121 -32.15 -28.64 34.91
CA TRP A 121 -32.12 -30.08 35.21
C TRP A 121 -30.71 -30.57 35.63
N PRO A 122 -30.19 -30.11 36.79
CA PRO A 122 -28.83 -30.41 37.24
C PRO A 122 -28.57 -31.92 37.45
N ALA A 123 -29.60 -32.71 37.77
CA ALA A 123 -29.48 -34.16 37.94
C ALA A 123 -29.23 -34.94 36.62
N SER A 124 -29.33 -34.27 35.46
CA SER A 124 -29.14 -34.87 34.13
C SER A 124 -27.73 -34.70 33.57
N LEU A 125 -26.82 -34.08 34.33
CA LEU A 125 -25.43 -33.83 33.93
C LEU A 125 -24.62 -35.14 33.98
N GLY A 126 -24.51 -35.79 32.83
CA GLY A 126 -23.61 -36.94 32.61
C GLY A 126 -22.52 -36.62 31.59
N VAL A 127 -21.72 -37.62 31.22
CA VAL A 127 -20.69 -37.51 30.16
C VAL A 127 -21.29 -36.99 28.83
N SER A 128 -22.58 -37.24 28.61
CA SER A 128 -23.33 -36.74 27.45
C SER A 128 -23.41 -35.22 27.37
N SER A 129 -23.53 -34.48 28.48
CA SER A 129 -23.61 -33.01 28.45
C SER A 129 -22.27 -32.35 28.14
N MET A 130 -21.15 -33.01 28.46
CA MET A 130 -19.81 -32.57 28.04
C MET A 130 -19.58 -32.75 26.54
N ALA A 131 -20.19 -33.77 25.92
CA ALA A 131 -20.07 -34.00 24.47
C ALA A 131 -20.70 -32.88 23.61
N TRP A 132 -21.64 -32.10 24.16
CA TRP A 132 -22.24 -30.94 23.48
C TRP A 132 -21.26 -29.79 23.24
N PHE A 133 -20.19 -29.67 24.04
CA PHE A 133 -19.18 -28.64 23.83
C PHE A 133 -18.22 -28.96 22.69
N ALA A 134 -18.06 -30.24 22.32
CA ALA A 134 -17.09 -30.63 21.30
C ALA A 134 -17.38 -29.97 19.93
N PRO A 135 -18.62 -29.95 19.41
CA PRO A 135 -18.95 -29.19 18.21
C PRO A 135 -18.70 -27.69 18.34
N ALA A 136 -19.02 -27.09 19.50
CA ALA A 136 -18.79 -25.67 19.73
C ALA A 136 -17.29 -25.31 19.66
N VAL A 137 -16.44 -26.12 20.31
CA VAL A 137 -14.98 -25.94 20.30
C VAL A 137 -14.42 -26.14 18.90
N MET A 138 -14.89 -27.14 18.15
CA MET A 138 -14.45 -27.38 16.78
C MET A 138 -14.82 -26.21 15.85
N ILE A 139 -16.05 -25.70 15.94
CA ILE A 139 -16.51 -24.57 15.13
C ILE A 139 -15.74 -23.30 15.49
N ALA A 140 -15.58 -23.00 16.78
CA ALA A 140 -14.85 -21.84 17.25
C ALA A 140 -13.36 -21.89 16.88
N GLY A 141 -12.72 -23.06 17.04
CA GLY A 141 -11.33 -23.28 16.67
C GLY A 141 -11.09 -23.11 15.17
N ALA A 142 -11.94 -23.74 14.33
CA ALA A 142 -11.86 -23.58 12.88
C ALA A 142 -12.08 -22.12 12.46
N ALA A 143 -13.04 -21.44 13.07
CA ALA A 143 -13.30 -20.03 12.80
C ALA A 143 -12.11 -19.13 13.19
N ALA A 144 -11.48 -19.37 14.34
CA ALA A 144 -10.31 -18.60 14.79
C ALA A 144 -9.09 -18.81 13.87
N VAL A 145 -8.85 -20.04 13.42
CA VAL A 145 -7.77 -20.33 12.46
C VAL A 145 -8.03 -19.63 11.12
N LEU A 146 -9.26 -19.70 10.61
CA LEU A 146 -9.63 -19.03 9.36
C LEU A 146 -9.53 -17.51 9.46
N ASP A 147 -9.97 -16.90 10.58
CA ASP A 147 -9.81 -15.46 10.83
C ASP A 147 -8.33 -15.06 10.82
N ALA A 148 -7.49 -15.81 11.54
CA ALA A 148 -6.04 -15.56 11.58
C ALA A 148 -5.39 -15.65 10.19
N ILE A 149 -5.77 -16.62 9.36
CA ILE A 149 -5.25 -16.77 7.99
C ILE A 149 -5.72 -15.61 7.10
N LEU A 150 -7.00 -15.26 7.16
CA LEU A 150 -7.58 -14.21 6.33
C LEU A 150 -7.10 -12.81 6.71
N ARG A 151 -6.74 -12.59 7.97
CA ARG A 151 -6.32 -11.28 8.50
C ARG A 151 -4.83 -10.98 8.27
N ARG A 152 -3.99 -12.00 8.04
CA ARG A 152 -2.56 -11.83 7.70
C ARG A 152 -2.31 -10.90 6.50
N PRO A 153 -2.92 -11.09 5.31
CA PRO A 153 -2.68 -10.19 4.18
C PRO A 153 -3.21 -8.77 4.42
N LEU A 154 -4.30 -8.63 5.17
CA LEU A 154 -4.85 -7.32 5.51
C LEU A 154 -3.91 -6.54 6.44
N THR A 155 -3.39 -7.20 7.47
CA THR A 155 -2.43 -6.59 8.41
C THR A 155 -1.11 -6.24 7.73
N SER A 156 -0.61 -7.12 6.86
CA SER A 156 0.60 -6.83 6.07
C SER A 156 0.40 -5.65 5.11
N SER A 157 -0.75 -5.54 4.44
CA SER A 157 -1.02 -4.39 3.56
C SER A 157 -1.23 -3.10 4.34
N ALA A 158 -1.89 -3.17 5.51
CA ALA A 158 -2.02 -2.02 6.41
C ALA A 158 -0.67 -1.52 6.90
N SER A 159 0.25 -2.42 7.29
CA SER A 159 1.60 -2.01 7.71
C SER A 159 2.38 -1.37 6.58
N ILE A 160 2.25 -1.86 5.34
CA ILE A 160 2.91 -1.27 4.16
C ILE A 160 2.37 0.14 3.89
N LEU A 161 1.05 0.33 4.02
CA LEU A 161 0.42 1.64 3.89
C LEU A 161 0.85 2.63 4.98
N GLU A 162 1.06 2.17 6.21
CA GLU A 162 1.54 3.03 7.30
C GLU A 162 3.02 3.41 7.13
N SER A 163 3.84 2.51 6.59
CA SER A 163 5.27 2.77 6.30
C SER A 163 5.53 3.40 4.93
N CYS A 164 4.49 3.64 4.13
CA CYS A 164 4.58 4.20 2.79
C CYS A 164 5.19 5.60 2.85
N THR A 165 6.36 5.75 2.24
CA THR A 165 7.06 7.02 2.07
C THR A 165 7.53 7.20 0.63
N PHE A 166 7.94 8.42 0.27
CA PHE A 166 8.51 8.69 -1.05
C PHE A 166 9.77 7.84 -1.32
N GLU A 167 10.57 7.57 -0.28
CA GLU A 167 11.76 6.71 -0.38
C GLU A 167 11.38 5.27 -0.76
N THR A 168 10.35 4.70 -0.14
CA THR A 168 9.87 3.34 -0.49
C THR A 168 9.36 3.24 -1.93
N PHE A 169 8.77 4.31 -2.47
CA PHE A 169 8.37 4.37 -3.88
C PHE A 169 9.59 4.32 -4.82
N LEU A 170 10.66 5.03 -4.48
CA LEU A 170 11.87 5.03 -5.30
C LEU A 170 12.61 3.70 -5.25
N GLU A 171 12.65 3.04 -4.09
CA GLU A 171 13.20 1.69 -3.95
C GLU A 171 12.43 0.67 -4.79
N ASP A 172 11.09 0.68 -4.73
CA ASP A 172 10.22 -0.20 -5.51
C ASP A 172 10.41 0.06 -7.02
N ARG A 173 10.47 1.33 -7.41
CA ARG A 173 10.75 1.73 -8.80
C ARG A 173 12.12 1.25 -9.27
N ALA A 174 13.17 1.40 -8.45
CA ALA A 174 14.52 0.94 -8.79
C ALA A 174 14.57 -0.59 -8.94
N ALA A 175 13.88 -1.33 -8.07
CA ALA A 175 13.77 -2.78 -8.16
C ALA A 175 13.03 -3.24 -9.42
N ASN A 176 11.94 -2.56 -9.80
CA ASN A 176 11.12 -2.91 -10.96
C ASN A 176 11.75 -2.51 -12.32
N HIS A 177 12.66 -1.54 -12.36
CA HIS A 177 13.39 -1.15 -13.58
C HIS A 177 14.64 -1.98 -13.88
N LEU A 178 15.08 -2.82 -12.94
CA LEU A 178 16.22 -3.74 -13.10
C LEU A 178 15.80 -5.11 -13.68
N HIS A 179 14.51 -5.32 -13.94
CA HIS A 179 13.93 -6.50 -14.57
C HIS A 179 13.30 -6.16 -15.92
#